data_AF-A0A131YC02-F1
#
_entry.id   AF-A0A131YC02-F1
#
_cell.length_a   1.000
_cell.length_b   1.000
_cell.length_c   1.000
_cell.angle_alpha   90.00
_cell.angle_beta   90.00
_cell.angle_gamma   90.00
#
_symmetry.space_group_name_H-M   'P 1'
#
loop_
_entity.id
_entity.type
_entity.pdbx_description
1 polymer ?
#
loop_
_entity_poly.entity_id
_entity_poly.type
_entity_poly.pdbx_seq_one_letter_code
_entity_poly.pdbx_strand_id
1 'polypeptide(L)'
;CQLVIRSGGVLLLASSLVLLSAVVTNVFGMARTKQTARKSTGGKAPRKQLATKAARKSAPATGGVKKPHRYRPGTVALREIRRYQKSTELLIRKLPFQRLVREIAQDFKTDLRFQSSAVMALQEASEAYLVGL
;
A
#
# COMPACT_ATOMS: atom_id res chain seq x y z
N CYS A 1 -13.47 -39.90 -28.37
CA CYS A 1 -13.05 -40.89 -29.39
C CYS A 1 -13.27 -40.23 -30.74
N GLN A 2 -12.28 -39.91 -31.59
CA GLN A 2 -11.03 -40.59 -31.95
C GLN A 2 -10.10 -39.48 -32.50
N LEU A 3 -8.97 -39.19 -31.85
CA LEU A 3 -7.62 -39.69 -32.17
C LEU A 3 -7.02 -39.02 -33.44
N VAL A 4 -6.21 -37.97 -33.26
CA VAL A 4 -4.73 -37.90 -33.50
C VAL A 4 -4.31 -38.09 -34.97
N ILE A 5 -3.54 -37.13 -35.52
CA ILE A 5 -2.25 -37.33 -36.23
C ILE A 5 -1.72 -35.99 -36.80
N ARG A 6 -0.40 -35.78 -36.66
CA ARG A 6 0.53 -34.71 -37.16
C ARG A 6 0.97 -33.74 -36.05
N SER A 7 1.96 -34.05 -35.22
CA SER A 7 3.36 -34.43 -35.53
C SER A 7 4.03 -33.43 -36.48
N GLY A 8 4.82 -32.49 -35.94
CA GLY A 8 5.71 -31.67 -36.78
C GLY A 8 6.09 -30.25 -36.34
N GLY A 9 5.87 -29.81 -35.09
CA GLY A 9 6.15 -28.40 -34.71
C GLY A 9 6.90 -28.16 -33.41
N VAL A 10 7.15 -29.19 -32.59
CA VAL A 10 7.60 -28.99 -31.20
C VAL A 10 9.12 -29.14 -31.04
N LEU A 11 9.82 -29.78 -31.98
CA LEU A 11 11.27 -30.02 -31.85
C LEU A 11 12.18 -28.89 -32.36
N LEU A 12 11.69 -27.91 -33.13
CA LEU A 12 12.52 -26.82 -33.67
C LEU A 12 12.60 -25.58 -32.78
N LEU A 13 11.70 -25.42 -31.82
CA LEU A 13 11.71 -24.26 -30.90
C LEU A 13 12.50 -24.51 -29.61
N ALA A 14 12.72 -25.77 -29.24
CA ALA A 14 13.44 -26.12 -28.02
C ALA A 14 14.97 -25.93 -28.15
N SER A 15 15.54 -26.05 -29.35
CA SER A 15 16.99 -25.91 -29.55
C SER A 15 17.46 -24.45 -29.67
N SER A 16 16.57 -23.53 -30.09
CA SER A 16 16.91 -22.10 -30.25
C SER A 16 16.86 -21.32 -28.92
N LEU A 17 16.04 -21.76 -27.97
CA LEU A 17 15.91 -21.12 -26.66
C LEU A 17 17.09 -21.43 -25.73
N VAL A 18 17.70 -22.61 -25.84
CA VAL A 18 18.83 -23.02 -24.98
C VAL A 18 20.11 -22.25 -25.32
N LEU A 19 20.31 -21.89 -26.60
CA LEU A 19 21.45 -21.06 -27.03
C LEU A 19 21.28 -19.57 -26.69
N LEU A 20 20.06 -19.04 -26.62
CA LEU A 20 19.83 -17.65 -26.20
C LEU A 20 19.99 -17.45 -24.69
N SER A 21 19.74 -18.46 -23.86
CA SER A 21 20.02 -18.38 -22.41
C SER A 21 21.52 -18.37 -22.08
N ALA A 22 22.37 -18.90 -22.97
CA ALA A 22 23.80 -19.01 -22.73
C ALA A 22 24.61 -17.75 -23.08
N VAL A 23 24.06 -16.84 -23.90
CA VAL A 23 24.81 -15.67 -24.41
C VAL A 23 24.61 -14.40 -23.56
N VAL A 24 23.56 -14.31 -22.73
CA VAL A 24 23.25 -13.07 -21.98
C VAL A 24 23.81 -13.05 -20.55
N THR A 25 24.32 -14.17 -20.03
CA THR A 25 24.73 -14.25 -18.62
C THR A 25 26.19 -13.85 -18.35
N ASN A 26 26.95 -13.45 -19.37
CA ASN A 26 28.38 -13.14 -19.22
C ASN A 26 28.66 -11.63 -19.23
N VAL A 27 28.08 -10.89 -18.29
CA VAL A 27 28.28 -9.44 -18.16
C VAL A 27 28.24 -9.02 -16.67
N PHE A 28 29.42 -8.63 -16.16
CA PHE A 28 29.69 -7.88 -14.92
C PHE A 28 29.60 -8.58 -13.55
N GLY A 29 30.55 -9.48 -13.28
CA GLY A 29 30.99 -9.81 -11.92
C GLY A 29 32.24 -9.02 -11.52
N MET A 30 32.08 -7.81 -10.95
CA MET A 30 33.17 -7.07 -10.29
C MET A 30 32.83 -6.90 -8.81
N ALA A 31 32.98 -7.98 -8.03
CA ALA A 31 32.83 -7.95 -6.59
C ALA A 31 34.10 -7.36 -5.93
N ARG A 32 34.19 -6.03 -5.87
CA ARG A 32 35.20 -5.36 -5.04
C ARG A 32 34.64 -5.17 -3.63
N THR A 33 34.90 -6.10 -2.73
CA THR A 33 34.57 -5.97 -1.30
C THR A 33 35.47 -4.93 -0.65
N LYS A 34 34.98 -3.69 -0.51
CA LYS A 34 35.57 -2.73 0.43
C LYS A 34 35.17 -3.16 1.84
N GLN A 35 36.04 -3.90 2.52
CA GLN A 35 35.94 -4.08 3.97
C GLN A 35 36.25 -2.73 4.62
N THR A 36 35.23 -1.91 4.86
CA THR A 36 35.35 -0.78 5.78
C THR A 36 35.10 -1.31 7.17
N ALA A 37 36.02 -1.01 8.10
CA ALA A 37 35.87 -1.39 9.49
C ALA A 37 34.53 -0.84 10.02
N ARG A 38 33.58 -1.74 10.25
CA ARG A 38 32.36 -1.41 10.98
C ARG A 38 32.79 -1.11 12.40
N LYS A 39 32.56 0.13 12.86
CA LYS A 39 32.62 0.43 14.31
C LYS A 39 31.73 -0.59 15.00
N SER A 40 32.32 -1.43 15.84
CA SER A 40 31.56 -2.28 16.74
C SER A 40 30.67 -1.37 17.56
N THR A 41 29.37 -1.53 17.39
CA THR A 41 28.41 -0.97 18.31
C THR A 41 28.70 -1.57 19.68
N GLY A 42 29.34 -0.80 20.55
CA GLY A 42 29.37 -1.07 21.98
C GLY A 42 27.94 -1.14 22.47
N GLY A 43 27.41 -2.37 22.55
CA GLY A 43 26.17 -2.66 23.24
C GLY A 43 26.31 -2.12 24.66
N LYS A 44 25.31 -1.37 25.10
CA LYS A 44 25.20 -0.82 26.46
C LYS A 44 25.67 -1.85 27.50
N ALA A 45 26.56 -1.41 28.39
CA ALA A 45 26.97 -2.19 29.54
C ALA A 45 25.75 -2.64 30.39
N PRO A 46 25.80 -3.83 31.00
CA PRO A 46 24.70 -4.35 31.83
C PRO A 46 24.50 -3.42 33.03
N ARG A 47 23.34 -2.77 33.07
CA ARG A 47 23.02 -1.75 34.08
C ARG A 47 22.63 -2.41 35.40
N LYS A 48 23.39 -2.12 36.45
CA LYS A 48 23.05 -2.42 37.86
C LYS A 48 21.67 -1.80 38.17
N GLN A 49 20.73 -2.59 38.68
CA GLN A 49 19.37 -2.15 38.99
C GLN A 49 19.38 -1.09 40.09
N LEU A 50 19.04 0.14 39.71
CA LEU A 50 18.52 1.16 40.61
C LEU A 50 17.35 1.82 39.88
N ALA A 51 16.19 1.80 40.54
CA ALA A 51 14.93 2.29 40.02
C ALA A 51 15.07 3.74 39.52
N THR A 52 14.96 3.93 38.21
CA THR A 52 14.85 5.26 37.62
C THR A 52 13.53 5.39 36.90
N LYS A 53 12.64 6.16 37.54
CA LYS A 53 11.44 6.82 37.02
C LYS A 53 11.56 7.09 35.51
N ALA A 54 10.56 6.68 34.73
CA ALA A 54 10.52 6.88 33.29
C ALA A 54 10.42 8.38 32.93
N ALA A 55 11.56 9.06 32.89
CA ALA A 55 11.68 10.35 32.23
C ALA A 55 11.51 10.10 30.72
N ARG A 56 10.33 10.42 30.21
CA ARG A 56 10.09 10.52 28.76
C ARG A 56 11.16 11.45 28.19
N LYS A 57 11.78 11.07 27.07
CA LYS A 57 12.81 11.86 26.38
C LYS A 57 12.24 13.23 26.00
N SER A 58 12.36 14.23 26.86
CA SER A 58 12.32 15.64 26.50
C SER A 58 13.72 16.06 26.06
N ALA A 59 13.78 16.60 24.85
CA ALA A 59 14.86 17.29 24.12
C ALA A 59 16.31 17.23 24.64
N PRO A 60 17.32 17.05 23.74
CA PRO A 60 18.70 17.38 24.09
C PRO A 60 18.82 18.86 24.44
N ALA A 61 19.33 19.17 25.63
CA ALA A 61 19.84 20.50 25.95
C ALA A 61 21.15 20.68 25.17
N THR A 62 21.24 21.71 24.33
CA THR A 62 22.32 22.06 23.38
C THR A 62 22.27 21.34 22.02
N GLY A 63 22.09 22.14 20.95
CA GLY A 63 22.07 21.72 19.55
C GLY A 63 20.66 21.65 18.96
N GLY A 64 20.35 22.55 18.03
CA GLY A 64 19.00 22.84 17.51
C GLY A 64 18.09 21.62 17.33
N VAL A 65 16.87 21.73 17.87
CA VAL A 65 15.81 20.72 17.71
C VAL A 65 15.68 20.38 16.23
N LYS A 66 15.88 19.11 15.87
CA LYS A 66 15.68 18.63 14.50
C LYS A 66 14.28 19.03 14.06
N LYS A 67 14.19 19.87 13.01
CA LYS A 67 12.91 20.31 12.46
C LYS A 67 12.03 19.08 12.18
N PRO A 68 10.74 19.09 12.56
CA PRO A 68 9.82 18.02 12.23
C PRO A 68 9.90 17.71 10.73
N HIS A 69 10.02 16.44 10.40
CA HIS A 69 10.11 16.04 8.99
C HIS A 69 8.77 16.35 8.30
N ARG A 70 8.80 17.26 7.33
CA ARG A 70 7.67 17.59 6.47
C ARG A 70 7.86 16.95 5.11
N TYR A 71 6.87 16.19 4.66
CA TYR A 71 6.87 15.64 3.31
C TYR A 71 6.77 16.75 2.26
N ARG A 72 7.39 16.54 1.09
CA ARG A 72 7.24 17.44 -0.05
C ARG A 72 5.77 17.44 -0.50
N PRO A 73 5.24 18.58 -0.99
CA PRO A 73 3.88 18.62 -1.53
C PRO A 73 3.70 17.54 -2.60
N GLY A 74 2.51 16.94 -2.66
CA GLY A 74 2.20 15.79 -3.52
C GLY A 74 2.65 14.42 -2.99
N THR A 75 3.62 14.33 -2.08
CA THR A 75 4.08 13.02 -1.55
C THR A 75 3.00 12.29 -0.77
N VAL A 76 2.19 13.02 0.01
CA VAL A 76 1.09 12.44 0.79
C VAL A 76 -0.10 12.13 -0.12
N ALA A 77 -0.44 13.03 -1.05
CA ALA A 77 -1.52 12.81 -2.02
C ALA A 77 -1.29 11.55 -2.88
N LEU A 78 -0.09 11.34 -3.43
CA LEU A 78 0.23 10.14 -4.20
C LEU A 78 0.17 8.86 -3.36
N ARG A 79 0.49 8.95 -2.06
CA ARG A 79 0.36 7.82 -1.13
C ARG A 79 -1.12 7.49 -0.89
N GLU A 80 -1.96 8.50 -0.72
CA GLU A 80 -3.40 8.34 -0.51
C GLU A 80 -4.09 7.79 -1.76
N ILE A 81 -3.74 8.28 -2.96
CA ILE A 81 -4.26 7.76 -4.24
C ILE A 81 -3.97 6.26 -4.36
N ARG A 82 -2.70 5.85 -4.14
CA ARG A 82 -2.33 4.42 -4.20
C ARG A 82 -3.02 3.58 -3.14
N ARG A 83 -3.31 4.16 -1.98
CA ARG A 83 -4.04 3.47 -0.91
C ARG A 83 -5.50 3.25 -1.34
N TYR A 84 -6.21 4.32 -1.71
CA TYR A 84 -7.64 4.26 -2.04
C TYR A 84 -7.94 3.49 -3.33
N GLN A 85 -7.02 3.45 -4.29
CA GLN A 85 -7.18 2.60 -5.48
C GLN A 85 -6.99 1.11 -5.17
N LYS A 86 -6.31 0.75 -4.07
CA LYS A 86 -6.09 -0.65 -3.68
C LYS A 86 -7.22 -1.19 -2.80
N SER A 87 -7.85 -0.32 -2.00
CA SER A 87 -8.96 -0.67 -1.12
C SER A 87 -10.31 -0.35 -1.77
N THR A 88 -11.36 -1.08 -1.38
CA THR A 88 -12.75 -0.78 -1.76
C THR A 88 -13.54 -0.25 -0.56
N GLU A 89 -12.90 0.55 0.31
CA GLU A 89 -13.57 1.13 1.47
C GLU A 89 -14.45 2.31 1.04
N LEU A 90 -15.63 2.44 1.65
CA LEU A 90 -16.50 3.58 1.44
C LEU A 90 -15.83 4.84 2.02
N LEU A 91 -15.71 5.87 1.20
CA LEU A 91 -15.03 7.11 1.55
C LEU A 91 -15.96 8.06 2.32
N ILE A 92 -17.27 7.95 2.12
CA ILE A 92 -18.26 8.78 2.80
C ILE A 92 -18.70 8.09 4.11
N ARG A 93 -18.78 8.87 5.20
CA ARG A 93 -19.25 8.37 6.49
C ARG A 93 -20.73 7.93 6.38
N LYS A 94 -21.05 6.76 6.92
CA LYS A 94 -22.39 6.14 6.80
C LYS A 94 -23.54 6.96 7.42
N LEU A 95 -23.33 7.52 8.63
CA LEU A 95 -24.39 8.25 9.34
C LEU A 95 -24.86 9.53 8.62
N PRO A 96 -23.96 10.45 8.17
CA PRO A 96 -24.41 11.63 7.43
C PRO A 96 -25.03 11.26 6.08
N PHE A 97 -24.51 10.25 5.36
CA PHE A 97 -25.11 9.79 4.11
C PHE A 97 -26.54 9.26 4.32
N GLN A 98 -26.75 8.47 5.38
CA GLN A 98 -28.09 7.99 5.74
C GLN A 98 -29.07 9.13 6.07
N ARG A 99 -28.60 10.19 6.74
CA ARG A 99 -29.45 11.37 7.03
C ARG A 99 -29.85 12.08 5.74
N LEU A 100 -28.91 12.28 4.83
CA LEU A 100 -29.16 12.89 3.53
C LEU A 100 -30.17 12.10 2.70
N VAL A 101 -30.03 10.77 2.64
CA VAL A 101 -30.98 9.90 1.92
C VAL A 101 -32.40 10.05 2.48
N ARG A 102 -32.54 10.16 3.81
CA ARG A 102 -33.85 10.34 4.46
C ARG A 102 -34.43 11.72 4.27
N GLU A 103 -33.60 12.76 4.29
CA GLU A 103 -34.00 14.14 4.01
C GLU A 103 -34.60 14.24 2.61
N ILE A 104 -33.87 13.78 1.59
CA ILE A 104 -34.32 13.78 0.20
C ILE A 104 -35.61 12.95 0.04
N ALA A 105 -35.68 11.77 0.66
CA ALA A 105 -36.84 10.89 0.53
C ALA A 105 -38.11 11.48 1.18
N GLN A 106 -37.95 12.24 2.25
CA GLN A 106 -39.05 12.87 2.97
C GLN A 106 -39.78 13.89 2.09
N ASP A 107 -39.07 14.57 1.18
CA ASP A 107 -39.65 15.55 0.25
C ASP A 107 -40.61 14.91 -0.76
N PHE A 108 -40.44 13.61 -1.05
CA PHE A 108 -41.30 12.88 -1.99
C PHE A 108 -42.48 12.19 -1.30
N LYS A 109 -42.21 11.54 -0.16
CA LYS A 109 -43.24 10.81 0.59
C LYS A 109 -42.87 10.70 2.05
N THR A 110 -43.77 11.14 2.91
CA THR A 110 -43.63 11.01 4.36
C THR A 110 -43.72 9.54 4.80
N ASP A 111 -43.01 9.19 5.88
CA ASP A 111 -43.06 7.87 6.54
C ASP A 111 -42.46 6.68 5.78
N LEU A 112 -41.49 6.93 4.89
CA LEU A 112 -40.74 5.87 4.23
C LEU A 112 -39.77 5.15 5.17
N ARG A 113 -39.84 3.81 5.17
CA ARG A 113 -38.90 2.94 5.90
C ARG A 113 -37.86 2.38 4.94
N PHE A 114 -36.60 2.65 5.26
CA PHE A 114 -35.46 2.15 4.49
C PHE A 114 -34.90 0.87 5.10
N GLN A 115 -34.69 -0.13 4.26
CA GLN A 115 -33.86 -1.28 4.59
C GLN A 115 -32.39 -0.85 4.71
N SER A 116 -31.62 -1.46 5.61
CA SER A 116 -30.20 -1.15 5.79
C SER A 116 -29.37 -1.41 4.52
N SER A 117 -29.66 -2.49 3.80
CA SER A 117 -29.01 -2.82 2.51
C SER A 117 -29.32 -1.80 1.42
N ALA A 118 -30.52 -1.25 1.38
CA ALA A 118 -30.90 -0.25 0.39
C ALA A 118 -30.07 1.04 0.53
N VAL A 119 -29.88 1.51 1.76
CA VAL A 119 -29.05 2.70 2.03
C VAL A 119 -27.58 2.43 1.65
N MET A 120 -27.07 1.22 1.92
CA MET A 120 -25.72 0.83 1.52
C MET A 120 -25.56 0.77 -0.01
N ALA A 121 -26.53 0.20 -0.72
CA ALA A 121 -26.51 0.13 -2.19
C ALA A 121 -26.55 1.53 -2.82
N LEU A 122 -27.38 2.44 -2.29
CA LEU A 122 -27.39 3.84 -2.72
C LEU A 122 -26.04 4.51 -2.50
N GLN A 123 -25.37 4.21 -1.39
CA GLN A 123 -24.03 4.75 -1.11
C GLN A 123 -22.99 4.22 -2.09
N GLU A 124 -22.96 2.91 -2.31
CA GLU A 124 -22.03 2.27 -3.26
C GLU A 124 -22.21 2.83 -4.68
N ALA A 125 -23.46 2.94 -5.14
CA ALA A 125 -23.76 3.49 -6.46
C ALA A 125 -23.34 4.97 -6.58
N SER A 126 -23.60 5.78 -5.55
CA SER A 126 -23.24 7.21 -5.54
C SER A 126 -21.73 7.42 -5.53
N GLU A 127 -20.99 6.68 -4.72
CA GLU A 127 -19.53 6.77 -4.67
C GLU A 127 -18.89 6.27 -5.97
N ALA A 128 -19.39 5.17 -6.53
CA ALA A 128 -18.94 4.68 -7.83
C ALA A 128 -19.19 5.69 -8.95
N TYR A 129 -20.35 6.36 -8.95
CA TYR A 129 -20.67 7.41 -9.90
C TYR A 129 -19.72 8.60 -9.78
N LEU A 130 -19.47 9.11 -8.56
CA LEU A 130 -18.59 10.26 -8.34
C LEU A 130 -17.12 9.99 -8.70
N VAL A 131 -16.65 8.75 -8.55
CA VAL A 131 -15.29 8.34 -8.95
C VAL A 131 -15.17 8.13 -10.46
N GLY A 132 -16.27 7.81 -11.15
CA GLY A 132 -16.30 7.53 -12.58
C GLY A 132 -16.52 8.75 -13.49
N LEU A 133 -16.76 9.94 -12.93
CA LEU A 133 -16.85 11.22 -13.67
C LEU A 133 -15.48 11.67 -14.19
#